data_AF-A0A6H2DRR7-F1
#
_entry.id   AF-A0A6H2DRR7-F1
#
_cell.length_a   1.000
_cell.length_b   1.000
_cell.length_c   1.000
_cell.angle_alpha   90.00
_cell.angle_beta   90.00
_cell.angle_gamma   90.00
#
_symmetry.space_group_name_H-M   'P 1'
#
loop_
_entity.id
_entity.type
_entity.pdbx_description
1 polymer ?
#
loop_
_entity_poly.entity_id
_entity_poly.type
_entity_poly.pdbx_seq_one_letter_code
_entity_poly.pdbx_strand_id
1 'polypeptide(L)'
;MSDLAPPELSRIVKLSDLGEAPVNGEIIANADECTKLANRFDLPKVSSLVAEYELVSDGEKIKAYGLLKVQLTQFCAISGQPFPVNIREEFQIAFVKKQAEALTPEAEIELASEDCDVMEFQNAQIDIGEAVAQSLYLALDPYPRGPDAEKIAKQQGLKSEEEAGPFGALSALKDKLG
;
A
#
# COMPACT_ATOMS: atom_id res chain seq x y z
N MET A 1 19.44 17.59 -14.54
CA MET A 1 19.33 16.36 -13.74
C MET A 1 18.65 16.77 -12.46
N SER A 2 17.37 16.46 -12.33
CA SER A 2 16.55 16.90 -11.20
C SER A 2 16.99 16.11 -9.97
N ASP A 3 17.69 16.76 -9.05
CA ASP A 3 17.73 16.33 -7.64
C ASP A 3 16.29 16.37 -7.13
N LEU A 4 15.56 15.27 -7.28
CA LEU A 4 14.33 15.07 -6.52
C LEU A 4 14.74 15.00 -5.06
N ALA A 5 14.03 15.77 -4.21
CA ALA A 5 14.15 15.61 -2.77
C ALA A 5 13.99 14.13 -2.39
N PRO A 6 14.74 13.62 -1.40
CA PRO A 6 14.60 12.24 -0.97
C PRO A 6 13.15 11.96 -0.56
N PRO A 7 12.67 10.72 -0.75
CA PRO A 7 11.36 10.31 -0.26
C PRO A 7 11.17 10.63 1.22
N GLU A 8 9.93 10.86 1.60
CA GLU A 8 9.56 11.20 2.98
C GLU A 8 9.91 10.14 4.01
N LEU A 9 9.96 8.87 3.58
CA LEU A 9 10.46 7.75 4.36
C LEU A 9 11.56 7.08 3.53
N SER A 10 12.82 7.32 3.88
CA SER A 10 13.97 6.78 3.14
C SER A 10 14.91 6.03 4.06
N ARG A 11 15.24 4.79 3.69
CA ARG A 11 16.21 3.93 4.37
C ARG A 11 17.00 3.21 3.29
N ILE A 12 18.16 3.76 2.93
CA ILE A 12 18.99 3.22 1.86
C ILE A 12 19.76 1.98 2.35
N VAL A 13 19.65 0.90 1.60
CA VAL A 13 20.44 -0.32 1.76
C VAL A 13 21.30 -0.52 0.52
N LYS A 14 22.61 -0.63 0.71
CA LYS A 14 23.53 -0.94 -0.40
C LYS A 14 23.55 -2.45 -0.60
N LEU A 15 23.55 -2.88 -1.86
CA LEU A 15 23.66 -4.30 -2.18
C LEU A 15 24.99 -4.91 -1.68
N SER A 16 26.05 -4.12 -1.56
CA SER A 16 27.33 -4.58 -0.97
C SER A 16 27.20 -4.99 0.50
N ASP A 17 26.19 -4.47 1.19
CA ASP A 17 25.95 -4.75 2.61
C ASP A 17 25.06 -6.00 2.77
N LEU A 18 24.47 -6.48 1.67
CA LEU A 18 23.69 -7.72 1.60
C LEU A 18 24.64 -8.87 1.27
N GLY A 19 24.79 -9.80 2.21
CA GLY A 19 25.51 -11.05 1.99
C GLY A 19 24.60 -12.15 1.42
N GLU A 20 25.03 -13.40 1.60
CA GLU A 20 24.21 -14.59 1.31
C GLU A 20 23.16 -14.84 2.40
N ALA A 21 23.40 -14.37 3.63
CA ALA A 21 22.47 -14.52 4.74
C ALA A 21 21.39 -13.43 4.70
N PRO A 22 20.15 -13.75 5.10
CA PRO A 22 19.09 -12.76 5.22
C PRO A 22 19.45 -11.62 6.19
N VAL A 23 19.08 -10.39 5.83
CA VAL A 23 19.28 -9.19 6.64
C VAL A 23 17.93 -8.71 7.17
N ASN A 24 17.79 -8.70 8.49
CA ASN A 24 16.58 -8.25 9.16
C ASN A 24 16.68 -6.77 9.55
N GLY A 25 15.56 -6.06 9.55
CA GLY A 25 15.51 -4.66 9.94
C GLY A 25 14.13 -4.21 10.41
N GLU A 26 14.10 -3.02 10.98
CA GLU A 26 12.89 -2.35 11.44
C GLU A 26 12.92 -0.88 10.99
N ILE A 27 11.77 -0.40 10.51
CA ILE A 27 11.53 1.02 10.24
C ILE A 27 10.47 1.51 11.22
N ILE A 28 10.80 2.52 12.00
CA ILE A 28 9.85 3.29 12.80
C ILE A 28 9.84 4.72 12.23
N ALA A 29 8.71 5.13 11.66
CA ALA A 29 8.58 6.49 11.14
C ALA A 29 8.49 7.50 12.30
N ASN A 30 9.25 8.58 12.21
CA ASN A 30 9.16 9.68 13.16
C ASN A 30 7.97 10.60 12.83
N ALA A 31 7.70 11.58 13.70
CA ALA A 31 6.54 12.46 13.56
C ALA A 31 6.55 13.32 12.26
N ASP A 32 7.72 13.75 11.79
CA ASP A 32 7.87 14.51 10.55
C ASP A 32 7.63 13.60 9.33
N GLU A 33 8.20 12.40 9.32
CA GLU A 33 7.97 11.38 8.28
C GLU A 33 6.48 11.01 8.20
N CYS A 34 5.81 10.75 9.33
CA CYS A 34 4.37 10.50 9.37
C CYS A 34 3.55 11.67 8.80
N THR A 35 3.94 12.91 9.10
CA THR A 35 3.26 14.10 8.56
C THR A 35 3.41 14.19 7.04
N LYS A 36 4.61 13.94 6.53
CA LYS A 36 4.88 13.95 5.08
C LYS A 36 4.17 12.80 4.36
N LEU A 37 4.12 11.60 4.93
CA LEU A 37 3.36 10.46 4.40
C LEU A 37 1.87 10.78 4.34
N ALA A 38 1.32 11.39 5.39
CA ALA A 38 -0.08 11.81 5.39
C ALA A 38 -0.38 12.79 4.25
N ASN A 39 0.52 13.76 4.01
CA ASN A 39 0.39 14.70 2.90
C ASN A 39 0.50 14.02 1.53
N ARG A 40 1.44 13.07 1.36
CA ARG A 40 1.63 12.36 0.08
C ARG A 40 0.40 11.53 -0.29
N PHE A 41 -0.23 10.89 0.69
CA PHE A 41 -1.35 9.98 0.46
C PHE A 41 -2.73 10.63 0.67
N ASP A 42 -2.79 11.95 0.79
CA ASP A 42 -4.02 12.72 1.03
C ASP A 42 -4.83 12.19 2.23
N LEU A 43 -4.11 11.84 3.30
CA LEU A 43 -4.69 11.33 4.54
C LEU A 43 -4.83 12.45 5.57
N PRO A 44 -5.93 12.50 6.35
CA PRO A 44 -6.05 13.39 7.50
C PRO A 44 -4.86 13.29 8.47
N LYS A 45 -4.37 12.07 8.72
CA LYS A 45 -3.25 11.83 9.65
C LYS A 45 -2.68 10.41 9.51
N VAL A 46 -1.36 10.29 9.53
CA VAL A 46 -0.67 9.05 9.93
C VAL A 46 -0.16 9.26 11.35
N SER A 47 -0.59 8.42 12.29
CA SER A 47 -0.23 8.54 13.71
C SER A 47 1.02 7.73 14.07
N SER A 48 1.19 6.56 13.46
CA SER A 48 2.39 5.73 13.59
C SER A 48 2.53 4.79 12.41
N LEU A 49 3.76 4.55 11.97
CA LEU A 49 4.10 3.52 10.99
C LEU A 49 5.31 2.74 11.53
N VAL A 50 5.15 1.42 11.62
CA VAL A 50 6.22 0.48 11.93
C VAL A 50 6.22 -0.62 10.87
N ALA A 51 7.40 -0.95 10.35
CA ALA A 51 7.59 -2.08 9.45
C ALA A 51 8.77 -2.93 9.91
N GLU A 52 8.53 -4.21 10.13
CA GLU A 52 9.56 -5.22 10.34
C GLU A 52 9.80 -5.94 9.01
N TYR A 53 11.04 -6.16 8.62
CA TYR A 53 11.36 -6.75 7.32
C TYR A 53 12.60 -7.64 7.33
N GLU A 54 12.66 -8.52 6.35
CA GLU A 54 13.80 -9.36 6.00
C GLU A 54 14.15 -9.14 4.52
N LEU A 55 15.43 -8.94 4.24
CA LEU A 55 15.99 -8.84 2.90
C LEU A 55 16.77 -10.11 2.56
N VAL A 56 16.44 -10.71 1.42
CA VAL A 56 17.08 -11.93 0.92
C VAL A 56 17.66 -11.66 -0.47
N SER A 57 18.94 -11.95 -0.63
CA SER A 57 19.60 -11.94 -1.94
C SER A 57 19.18 -13.18 -2.75
N ASP A 58 18.64 -13.00 -3.95
CA ASP A 58 18.21 -14.07 -4.85
C ASP A 58 18.77 -13.84 -6.26
N GLY A 59 20.03 -14.25 -6.46
CA GLY A 59 20.76 -14.01 -7.71
C GLY A 59 20.97 -12.53 -7.97
N GLU A 60 20.38 -12.02 -9.06
CA GLU A 60 20.42 -10.59 -9.42
C GLU A 60 19.27 -9.75 -8.81
N LYS A 61 18.36 -10.40 -8.08
CA LYS A 61 17.21 -9.76 -7.43
C LYS A 61 17.44 -9.69 -5.92
N ILE A 62 16.83 -8.70 -5.28
CA ILE A 62 16.70 -8.67 -3.82
C ILE A 62 15.22 -8.80 -3.49
N LYS A 63 14.86 -9.72 -2.61
CA LYS A 63 13.48 -9.86 -2.13
C LYS A 63 13.36 -9.29 -0.73
N ALA A 64 12.33 -8.49 -0.50
CA ALA A 64 11.93 -8.03 0.82
C ALA A 64 10.64 -8.71 1.23
N TYR A 65 10.61 -9.22 2.45
CA TYR A 65 9.43 -9.76 3.11
C TYR A 65 9.22 -8.96 4.39
N GLY A 66 7.98 -8.68 4.76
CA GLY A 66 7.77 -7.98 6.01
C GLY A 66 6.33 -7.84 6.43
N LEU A 67 6.17 -7.19 7.58
CA LEU A 67 4.88 -6.89 8.19
C LEU A 67 4.81 -5.40 8.49
N LEU A 68 3.84 -4.74 7.86
CA LEU A 68 3.51 -3.34 8.05
C LEU A 68 2.42 -3.20 9.11
N LYS A 69 2.62 -2.28 10.07
CA LYS A 69 1.65 -1.92 11.12
C LYS A 69 1.49 -0.40 11.13
N VAL A 70 0.29 0.09 10.82
CA VAL A 70 0.02 1.53 10.73
C VAL A 70 -1.25 1.91 11.48
N GLN A 71 -1.19 3.00 12.22
CA GLN A 71 -2.36 3.67 12.78
C GLN A 71 -2.52 5.01 12.07
N LEU A 72 -3.67 5.22 11.44
CA LEU A 72 -3.94 6.41 10.64
C LEU A 72 -5.39 6.85 10.77
N THR A 73 -5.74 7.95 10.13
CA THR A 73 -7.11 8.46 10.03
C THR A 73 -7.43 8.62 8.55
N GLN A 74 -8.59 8.11 8.12
CA GLN A 74 -9.15 8.32 6.78
C GLN A 74 -10.47 9.07 6.87
N PHE A 75 -10.83 9.77 5.80
CA PHE A 75 -12.19 10.30 5.65
C PHE A 75 -13.11 9.19 5.17
N CYS A 76 -14.24 9.00 5.83
CA CYS A 76 -15.24 8.05 5.35
C CYS A 76 -15.81 8.50 3.99
N ALA A 77 -15.83 7.59 3.02
CA ALA A 77 -16.33 7.84 1.66
C ALA A 77 -17.82 8.23 1.61
N ILE A 78 -18.61 7.89 2.64
CA ILE A 78 -20.03 8.20 2.73
C ILE A 78 -20.29 9.47 3.54
N SER A 79 -19.72 9.57 4.73
CA SER A 79 -20.02 10.67 5.66
C SER A 79 -19.10 11.87 5.53
N GLY A 80 -17.93 11.69 4.89
CA GLY A 80 -16.84 12.67 4.89
C GLY A 80 -16.19 12.87 6.27
N GLN A 81 -16.63 12.15 7.30
CA GLN A 81 -16.08 12.31 8.65
C GLN A 81 -14.77 11.54 8.81
N PRO A 82 -13.76 12.11 9.49
CA PRO A 82 -12.52 11.40 9.79
C PRO A 82 -12.80 10.30 10.81
N PHE A 83 -12.18 9.13 10.63
CA PHE A 83 -12.24 8.03 11.58
C PHE A 83 -10.92 7.26 11.64
N PRO A 84 -10.57 6.66 12.79
CA PRO A 84 -9.32 5.91 12.94
C PRO A 84 -9.35 4.59 12.17
N VAL A 85 -8.23 4.25 11.54
CA VAL A 85 -8.00 2.99 10.82
C VAL A 85 -6.69 2.39 11.32
N ASN A 86 -6.70 1.07 11.52
CA ASN A 86 -5.51 0.29 11.83
C ASN A 86 -5.25 -0.66 10.66
N ILE A 87 -4.07 -0.60 10.08
CA ILE A 87 -3.62 -1.47 9.01
C ILE A 87 -2.57 -2.42 9.58
N ARG A 88 -2.72 -3.70 9.29
CA ARG A 88 -1.73 -4.74 9.55
C ARG A 88 -1.67 -5.64 8.33
N GLU A 89 -0.62 -5.52 7.55
CA GLU A 89 -0.51 -6.17 6.24
C GLU A 89 0.89 -6.72 6.01
N GLU A 90 0.97 -7.94 5.48
CA GLU A 90 2.22 -8.53 5.02
C GLU A 90 2.55 -7.95 3.65
N PHE A 91 3.83 -7.72 3.38
CA PHE A 91 4.28 -7.26 2.07
C PHE A 91 5.43 -8.14 1.55
N GLN A 92 5.46 -8.30 0.23
CA GLN A 92 6.52 -8.99 -0.48
C GLN A 92 6.90 -8.19 -1.73
N ILE A 93 8.16 -7.74 -1.78
CA ILE A 93 8.66 -6.87 -2.83
C ILE A 93 9.92 -7.47 -3.45
N ALA A 94 9.94 -7.58 -4.78
CA ALA A 94 11.12 -7.93 -5.55
C ALA A 94 11.77 -6.66 -6.10
N PHE A 95 12.98 -6.36 -5.64
CA PHE A 95 13.83 -5.33 -6.20
C PHE A 95 14.59 -5.86 -7.41
N VAL A 96 14.37 -5.22 -8.55
CA VAL A 96 15.02 -5.55 -9.83
C VAL A 96 15.86 -4.40 -10.33
N LYS A 97 16.95 -4.69 -11.03
CA LYS A 97 17.80 -3.65 -11.59
C LYS A 97 17.00 -2.87 -12.65
N LYS A 98 17.01 -1.55 -12.57
CA LYS A 98 16.45 -0.70 -13.62
C LYS A 98 17.14 -1.00 -14.95
N GLN A 99 16.39 -1.48 -15.93
CA GLN A 99 16.93 -1.66 -17.27
C GLN A 99 17.05 -0.28 -17.93
N ALA A 100 18.22 0.02 -18.49
CA ALA A 100 18.30 1.11 -19.46
C ALA A 100 17.44 0.68 -20.65
N GLU A 101 16.53 1.54 -21.13
CA GLU A 101 15.59 1.29 -22.23
C GLU A 101 16.32 0.66 -23.44
N ALA A 102 16.42 -0.66 -23.46
CA ALA A 102 16.97 -1.41 -24.58
C ALA A 102 15.79 -1.72 -25.49
N LEU A 103 15.76 -1.05 -26.64
CA LEU A 103 14.83 -1.24 -27.75
C LEU A 103 15.00 -2.61 -28.43
N THR A 104 15.02 -3.70 -27.69
CA THR A 104 15.02 -5.06 -28.23
C THR A 104 13.81 -5.82 -27.70
N PRO A 105 12.85 -6.24 -28.57
CA PRO A 105 11.63 -6.95 -28.19
C PRO A 105 11.86 -8.33 -27.54
N GLU A 106 13.11 -8.76 -27.41
CA GLU A 106 13.52 -10.12 -27.02
C GLU A 106 13.99 -10.22 -25.57
N ALA A 107 14.11 -9.09 -24.86
CA ALA A 107 14.41 -9.04 -23.43
C ALA A 107 13.11 -9.07 -22.61
N GLU A 108 12.25 -10.04 -22.87
CA GLU A 108 11.23 -10.43 -21.90
C GLU A 108 12.00 -11.06 -20.73
N ILE A 109 12.33 -10.26 -19.70
CA ILE A 109 12.58 -10.87 -18.40
C ILE A 109 11.27 -11.59 -18.08
N GLU A 110 11.32 -12.92 -18.02
CA GLU A 110 10.30 -13.73 -17.36
C GLU A 110 10.23 -13.25 -15.91
N LEU A 111 9.41 -12.21 -15.69
CA LEU A 111 8.85 -11.87 -14.40
C LEU A 111 7.96 -13.06 -14.09
N ALA A 112 8.53 -14.10 -13.46
CA ALA A 112 7.76 -15.17 -12.87
C ALA A 112 6.62 -14.49 -12.09
N SER A 113 5.43 -14.61 -12.63
CA SER A 113 4.24 -13.80 -12.37
C SER A 113 3.56 -14.23 -11.07
N GLU A 114 4.34 -14.50 -10.04
CA GLU A 114 3.85 -15.09 -8.80
C GLU A 114 3.99 -14.04 -7.69
N ASP A 115 2.90 -13.29 -7.54
CA ASP A 115 2.40 -12.66 -6.30
C ASP A 115 3.21 -11.56 -5.59
N CYS A 116 4.32 -11.06 -6.17
CA CYS A 116 5.14 -10.02 -5.53
C CYS A 116 5.06 -8.67 -6.25
N ASP A 117 4.99 -7.58 -5.47
CA ASP A 117 5.21 -6.24 -5.99
C ASP A 117 6.65 -6.09 -6.50
N VAL A 118 6.87 -5.27 -7.52
CA VAL A 118 8.20 -5.08 -8.13
C VAL A 118 8.64 -3.63 -8.01
N MET A 119 9.87 -3.42 -7.53
CA MET A 119 10.49 -2.10 -7.46
C MET A 119 11.82 -2.09 -8.18
N GLU A 120 12.07 -1.02 -8.93
CA GLU A 120 13.35 -0.86 -9.61
C GLU A 120 14.39 -0.23 -8.70
N PHE A 121 15.65 -0.64 -8.86
CA PHE A 121 16.78 -0.02 -8.20
C PHE A 121 17.90 0.34 -9.16
N GLN A 122 18.69 1.34 -8.79
CA GLN A 122 19.84 1.82 -9.54
C GLN A 122 21.04 2.03 -8.62
N ASN A 123 22.25 2.14 -9.17
CA ASN A 123 23.48 2.39 -8.42
C ASN A 123 23.76 1.38 -7.28
N ALA A 124 23.27 0.14 -7.42
CA ALA A 124 23.41 -0.93 -6.41
C ALA A 124 22.89 -0.53 -5.02
N GLN A 125 21.79 0.23 -4.97
CA GLN A 125 21.14 0.67 -3.74
C GLN A 125 19.62 0.54 -3.88
N ILE A 126 18.98 -0.02 -2.85
CA ILE A 126 17.52 -0.04 -2.71
C ILE A 126 17.11 0.94 -1.60
N ASP A 127 15.89 1.47 -1.68
CA ASP A 127 15.29 2.24 -0.61
C ASP A 127 14.12 1.44 -0.02
N ILE A 128 14.38 0.76 1.12
CA ILE A 128 13.34 -0.03 1.79
C ILE A 128 12.31 0.88 2.49
N GLY A 129 12.67 2.14 2.78
CA GLY A 129 11.73 3.12 3.30
C GLY A 129 10.65 3.47 2.28
N GLU A 130 11.06 3.76 1.04
CA GLU A 130 10.13 4.05 -0.06
C GLU A 130 9.24 2.83 -0.37
N ALA A 131 9.83 1.64 -0.32
CA ALA A 131 9.10 0.40 -0.52
C ALA A 131 7.97 0.21 0.50
N VAL A 132 8.29 0.42 1.78
CA VAL A 132 7.30 0.39 2.87
C VAL A 132 6.22 1.47 2.70
N ALA A 133 6.59 2.67 2.24
CA ALA A 133 5.63 3.74 1.97
C ALA A 133 4.65 3.36 0.84
N GLN A 134 5.14 2.75 -0.24
CA GLN A 134 4.29 2.25 -1.33
C GLN A 134 3.39 1.10 -0.88
N SER A 135 3.89 0.16 -0.08
CA SER A 135 3.06 -0.89 0.51
C SER A 135 1.93 -0.31 1.36
N LEU A 136 2.18 0.74 2.15
CA LEU A 136 1.11 1.44 2.86
C LEU A 136 0.08 2.00 1.90
N TYR A 137 0.50 2.66 0.82
CA TYR A 137 -0.43 3.24 -0.14
C TYR A 137 -1.35 2.19 -0.78
N LEU A 138 -0.80 1.03 -1.14
CA LEU A 138 -1.57 -0.09 -1.69
C LEU A 138 -2.53 -0.72 -0.66
N ALA A 139 -2.17 -0.69 0.63
CA ALA A 139 -2.98 -1.19 1.74
C ALA A 139 -4.15 -0.27 2.12
N LEU A 140 -4.21 0.97 1.61
CA LEU A 140 -5.31 1.89 1.92
C LEU A 140 -6.61 1.41 1.26
N ASP A 141 -7.69 1.34 2.05
CA ASP A 141 -9.04 1.15 1.48
C ASP A 141 -9.39 2.39 0.62
N PRO A 142 -9.67 2.23 -0.68
CA PRO A 142 -10.03 3.34 -1.56
C PRO A 142 -11.43 3.90 -1.27
N TYR A 143 -12.30 3.15 -0.58
CA TYR A 143 -13.66 3.57 -0.23
C TYR A 143 -13.95 3.31 1.26
N PRO A 144 -13.15 3.91 2.17
CA PRO A 144 -13.16 3.57 3.58
C PRO A 144 -14.52 3.94 4.21
N ARG A 145 -15.11 3.01 4.97
CA ARG A 145 -16.41 3.20 5.62
C ARG A 145 -16.26 3.28 7.13
N GLY A 146 -16.49 4.47 7.68
CA GLY A 146 -16.48 4.70 9.13
C GLY A 146 -17.73 4.15 9.83
N PRO A 147 -17.75 4.14 11.17
CA PRO A 147 -18.79 3.49 11.98
C PRO A 147 -20.21 4.04 11.77
N ASP A 148 -20.36 5.30 11.35
CA ASP A 148 -21.66 5.91 11.08
C ASP A 148 -22.04 5.94 9.58
N ALA A 149 -21.25 5.30 8.71
CA ALA A 149 -21.47 5.30 7.26
C ALA A 149 -22.88 4.83 6.88
N GLU A 150 -23.36 3.70 7.44
CA GLU A 150 -24.68 3.16 7.12
C GLU A 150 -25.83 4.06 7.59
N LYS A 151 -25.70 4.67 8.77
CA LYS A 151 -26.73 5.58 9.29
C LYS A 151 -26.86 6.80 8.40
N ILE A 152 -25.73 7.36 7.98
CA ILE A 152 -25.68 8.55 7.12
C ILE A 152 -26.15 8.21 5.70
N ALA A 153 -25.78 7.04 5.18
CA ALA A 153 -26.30 6.54 3.89
C ALA A 153 -27.83 6.51 3.89
N LYS A 154 -28.45 5.92 4.92
CA LYS A 154 -29.93 5.86 5.06
C LYS A 154 -30.56 7.25 5.16
N GLN A 155 -29.97 8.16 5.95
CA GLN A 155 -30.46 9.54 6.08
C GLN A 155 -30.41 10.32 4.78
N GLN A 156 -29.41 10.05 3.94
CA GLN A 156 -29.26 10.65 2.62
C GLN A 156 -30.09 9.92 1.53
N GLY A 157 -30.85 8.88 1.90
CA GLY A 157 -31.64 8.10 0.96
C GLY A 157 -30.81 7.25 0.00
N LEU A 158 -29.54 6.96 0.33
CA LEU A 158 -28.75 6.01 -0.42
C LEU A 158 -29.32 4.62 -0.18
N LYS A 159 -29.62 3.92 -1.28
CA LYS A 159 -30.01 2.51 -1.25
C LYS A 159 -28.84 1.68 -0.76
N SER A 160 -29.10 0.69 0.09
CA SER A 160 -28.12 -0.33 0.41
C SER A 160 -27.77 -1.13 -0.85
N GLU A 161 -26.65 -1.85 -0.81
CA GLU A 161 -26.23 -2.72 -1.92
C GLU A 161 -27.27 -3.80 -2.23
N GLU A 162 -27.97 -4.28 -1.20
CA GLU A 162 -29.08 -5.24 -1.32
C GLU A 162 -30.32 -4.61 -1.96
N GLU A 163 -30.62 -3.34 -1.66
CA GLU A 163 -31.72 -2.59 -2.26
C GLU A 163 -31.44 -2.15 -3.71
N ALA A 164 -30.18 -1.88 -4.03
CA ALA A 164 -29.72 -1.52 -5.37
C ALA A 164 -29.48 -2.75 -6.28
N GLY A 165 -29.26 -3.92 -5.68
CA GLY A 165 -29.01 -5.17 -6.39
C GLY A 165 -30.22 -5.73 -7.14
N PRO A 166 -30.01 -6.76 -7.99
CA PRO A 166 -31.03 -7.31 -8.90
C PRO A 166 -32.28 -7.83 -8.18
N PHE A 167 -32.16 -8.26 -6.92
CA PHE A 167 -33.27 -8.74 -6.10
C PHE A 167 -33.96 -7.63 -5.29
N GLY A 168 -33.30 -6.49 -5.03
CA GLY A 168 -33.88 -5.35 -4.33
C GLY A 168 -35.06 -4.76 -5.12
N ALA A 169 -34.88 -4.63 -6.43
CA ALA A 169 -35.93 -4.21 -7.37
C ALA A 169 -37.13 -5.18 -7.44
N LEU A 170 -36.90 -6.46 -7.12
CA LEU A 170 -37.91 -7.53 -7.17
C LEU A 170 -38.57 -7.80 -5.80
N SER A 171 -38.09 -7.19 -4.71
CA SER A 171 -38.67 -7.40 -3.37
C SER A 171 -40.16 -7.04 -3.30
N ALA A 172 -40.57 -6.01 -4.05
CA ALA A 172 -41.96 -5.56 -4.16
C ALA A 172 -42.90 -6.55 -4.90
N LEU A 173 -42.36 -7.61 -5.52
CA LEU A 173 -43.16 -8.67 -6.15
C LEU A 173 -43.46 -9.83 -5.18
N LYS A 174 -42.73 -9.95 -4.07
CA LYS A 174 -42.88 -11.06 -3.11
C LYS A 174 -44.26 -11.06 -2.44
N ASP A 175 -44.81 -9.88 -2.17
CA ASP A 175 -46.14 -9.70 -1.57
C ASP A 175 -47.30 -9.89 -2.57
N LYS A 176 -47.01 -9.96 -3.88
CA LYS A 176 -48.00 -10.14 -4.95
C LYS A 176 -48.08 -11.57 -5.49
N LEU A 177 -47.17 -12.45 -5.05
CA LEU A 177 -47.09 -13.86 -5.44
C LEU A 177 -47.61 -14.81 -4.34
N GLY A 178 -48.19 -14.27 -3.27
CA GLY A 178 -48.86 -15.01 -2.20
C GLY A 178 -50.35 -15.19 -2.44
#